data_AF-A0A3N0ZPP0-F1
#
_entry.id   AF-A0A3N0ZPP0-F1
#
_cell.length_a   1.000
_cell.length_b   1.000
_cell.length_c   1.000
_cell.angle_alpha   90.00
_cell.angle_beta   90.00
_cell.angle_gamma   90.00
#
_symmetry.space_group_name_H-M   'P 1'
#
loop_
_entity.id
_entity.type
_entity.pdbx_description
1 polymer ?
#
loop_
_entity_poly.entity_id
_entity_poly.type
_entity_poly.pdbx_seq_one_letter_code
_entity_poly.pdbx_strand_id
1 'polypeptide(L)'
;MRKTFKYILIAILTLFSVIDLSADLPANFPPITVNVNNNPSPGTLFLSTAEIVFPSKLRTDGQYGSYILKLNEKGEVLNYRQAPIGAADYKMNPNGVYSYASCINPEISVGIDVIHYIVDSQGNILDSIQCGNGYIADFHEFQILPNGHYFINAWESVMMDLSEKYNANPSSRVIGTIYQELDAQKNVVIQWRSLDQ
;
A
#
# COMPACT_ATOMS: atom_id res chain seq x y z
N MET A 1 60.89 32.30 -35.21
CA MET A 1 60.53 31.20 -34.28
C MET A 1 59.06 31.35 -33.86
N ARG A 2 58.15 30.59 -34.47
CA ARG A 2 56.71 30.58 -34.11
C ARG A 2 56.41 29.22 -33.49
N LYS A 3 56.06 29.18 -32.20
CA LYS A 3 55.75 27.95 -31.46
C LYS A 3 54.33 27.50 -31.81
N THR A 4 54.19 26.29 -32.37
CA THR A 4 52.92 25.60 -32.59
C THR A 4 52.48 24.93 -31.29
N PHE A 5 51.34 25.35 -30.72
CA PHE A 5 50.68 24.65 -29.63
C PHE A 5 49.81 23.53 -30.23
N LYS A 6 50.11 22.27 -29.89
CA LYS A 6 49.25 21.12 -30.17
C LYS A 6 48.26 20.97 -29.02
N TYR A 7 46.96 21.15 -29.29
CA TYR A 7 45.91 20.77 -28.35
C TYR A 7 45.71 19.26 -28.40
N ILE A 8 45.90 18.58 -27.28
CA ILE A 8 45.56 17.17 -27.11
C ILE A 8 44.08 17.13 -26.74
N LEU A 9 43.24 16.62 -27.64
CA LEU A 9 41.84 16.36 -27.38
C LEU A 9 41.75 15.07 -26.55
N ILE A 10 41.46 15.18 -25.25
CA ILE A 10 41.16 14.02 -24.41
C ILE A 10 39.67 13.72 -24.58
N ALA A 11 39.35 12.73 -25.40
CA ALA A 11 38.00 12.18 -25.47
C ALA A 11 37.77 11.31 -24.23
N ILE A 12 36.97 11.79 -23.29
CA ILE A 12 36.47 10.99 -22.17
C ILE A 12 35.35 10.12 -22.72
N LEU A 13 35.67 8.86 -23.03
CA LEU A 13 34.69 7.84 -23.36
C LEU A 13 33.98 7.43 -22.06
N THR A 14 32.84 8.04 -21.76
CA THR A 14 31.95 7.51 -20.72
C THR A 14 31.33 6.24 -21.27
N LEU A 15 31.87 5.08 -20.88
CA LEU A 15 31.16 3.81 -21.01
C LEU A 15 29.87 3.93 -20.19
N PHE A 16 28.74 4.18 -20.84
CA PHE A 16 27.46 3.78 -20.28
C PHE A 16 27.42 2.26 -20.39
N SER A 17 27.89 1.56 -19.35
CA SER A 17 27.42 0.20 -19.13
C SER A 17 25.92 0.30 -18.99
N VAL A 18 25.18 -0.20 -19.98
CA VAL A 18 23.80 -0.59 -19.78
C VAL A 18 23.90 -1.70 -18.73
N ILE A 19 23.74 -1.34 -17.46
CA ILE A 19 23.50 -2.33 -16.43
C ILE A 19 22.12 -2.84 -16.81
N ASP A 20 22.09 -3.99 -17.46
CA ASP A 20 20.88 -4.76 -17.63
C ASP A 20 20.47 -5.18 -16.22
N LEU A 21 19.70 -4.32 -15.56
CA LEU A 21 19.18 -4.54 -14.23
C LEU A 21 17.98 -5.48 -14.33
N SER A 22 18.15 -6.64 -14.97
CA SER A 22 17.31 -7.78 -14.64
C SER A 22 17.77 -8.25 -13.27
N ALA A 23 17.42 -7.49 -12.23
CA ALA A 23 17.60 -7.91 -10.87
C ALA A 23 16.89 -9.26 -10.74
N ASP A 24 17.63 -10.31 -10.39
CA ASP A 24 17.02 -11.58 -10.02
C ASP A 24 16.02 -11.28 -8.91
N LEU A 25 14.74 -11.43 -9.23
CA LEU A 25 13.66 -11.22 -8.29
C LEU A 25 13.85 -12.20 -7.11
N PRO A 26 13.41 -11.84 -5.89
CA PRO A 26 13.49 -12.74 -4.74
C PRO A 26 12.88 -14.11 -5.05
N ALA A 27 13.41 -15.18 -4.44
CA ALA A 27 12.93 -16.54 -4.73
C ALA A 27 11.43 -16.76 -4.42
N ASN A 28 10.88 -15.98 -3.50
CA ASN A 28 9.46 -15.97 -3.14
C ASN A 28 8.67 -14.85 -3.86
N PHE A 29 9.22 -14.22 -4.89
CA PHE A 29 8.50 -13.19 -5.64
C PHE A 29 7.36 -13.86 -6.43
N PRO A 30 6.11 -13.35 -6.34
CA PRO A 30 4.99 -13.95 -7.05
C PRO A 30 5.16 -13.83 -8.57
N PRO A 31 4.94 -14.90 -9.35
CA PRO A 31 5.05 -14.83 -10.80
C PRO A 31 3.98 -13.88 -11.35
N ILE A 32 4.40 -12.98 -12.24
CA ILE A 32 3.50 -12.06 -12.95
C ILE A 32 3.45 -12.50 -14.40
N THR A 33 2.23 -12.69 -14.93
CA THR A 33 2.02 -13.05 -16.34
C THR A 33 1.04 -12.07 -16.97
N VAL A 34 1.46 -11.46 -18.09
CA VAL A 34 0.61 -10.56 -18.87
C VAL A 34 0.05 -11.34 -20.07
N ASN A 35 -1.22 -11.74 -19.96
CA ASN A 35 -1.88 -12.55 -21.01
C ASN A 35 -2.28 -11.73 -22.24
N VAL A 36 -2.58 -10.45 -22.06
CA VAL A 36 -3.00 -9.54 -23.13
C VAL A 36 -2.31 -8.20 -22.91
N ASN A 37 -1.54 -7.76 -23.91
CA ASN A 37 -0.90 -6.44 -23.92
C ASN A 37 -1.05 -5.83 -25.32
N ASN A 38 -2.18 -5.17 -25.57
CA ASN A 38 -2.51 -4.60 -26.88
C ASN A 38 -2.74 -3.09 -26.74
N ASN A 39 -1.70 -2.31 -27.04
CA ASN A 39 -1.71 -0.84 -26.96
C ASN A 39 -2.18 -0.29 -25.59
N PRO A 40 -1.47 -0.63 -24.49
CA PRO A 40 -1.81 -0.10 -23.17
C PRO A 40 -1.56 1.41 -23.14
N SER A 41 -2.28 2.13 -22.27
CA SER A 41 -1.91 3.52 -21.96
C SER A 41 -0.49 3.54 -21.40
N PRO A 42 0.36 4.50 -21.79
CA PRO A 42 1.66 4.68 -21.14
C PRO A 42 1.44 5.02 -19.67
N GLY A 43 2.34 4.54 -18.79
CA GLY A 43 2.31 4.88 -17.38
C GLY A 43 2.90 3.80 -16.47
N THR A 44 2.93 4.12 -15.18
CA THR A 44 3.30 3.17 -14.13
C THR A 44 2.06 2.51 -13.57
N LEU A 45 2.10 1.19 -13.46
CA LEU A 45 1.10 0.41 -12.75
C LEU A 45 1.55 0.22 -11.30
N PHE A 46 0.63 0.39 -10.36
CA PHE A 46 0.85 0.12 -8.95
C PHE A 46 0.09 -1.16 -8.59
N LEU A 47 0.78 -2.11 -7.98
CA LEU A 47 0.20 -3.38 -7.56
C LEU A 47 0.65 -3.70 -6.15
N SER A 48 -0.25 -4.32 -5.39
CA SER A 48 0.07 -4.92 -4.09
C SER A 48 -0.35 -6.38 -4.12
N THR A 49 0.45 -7.25 -3.49
CA THR A 49 0.17 -8.68 -3.40
C THR A 49 -0.03 -9.11 -1.96
N ALA A 50 -0.93 -10.07 -1.78
CA ALA A 50 -1.12 -10.82 -0.55
C ALA A 50 -1.55 -12.25 -0.91
N GLU A 51 -0.97 -13.25 -0.27
CA GLU A 51 -1.44 -14.63 -0.41
C GLU A 51 -2.54 -14.89 0.62
N ILE A 52 -3.70 -15.37 0.18
CA ILE A 52 -4.88 -15.58 1.03
C ILE A 52 -5.21 -17.07 1.08
N VAL A 53 -5.28 -17.64 2.29
CA VAL A 53 -5.92 -18.93 2.53
C VAL A 53 -7.35 -18.67 2.98
N PHE A 54 -8.26 -18.71 2.00
CA PHE A 54 -9.67 -18.51 2.27
C PHE A 54 -10.21 -19.59 3.22
N PRO A 55 -11.12 -19.24 4.15
CA PRO A 55 -11.77 -17.93 4.28
C PRO A 55 -11.10 -16.97 5.27
N SER A 56 -10.03 -17.36 5.97
CA SER A 56 -9.77 -16.78 7.29
C SER A 56 -8.39 -16.17 7.53
N LYS A 57 -7.39 -16.39 6.66
CA LYS A 57 -6.04 -15.85 6.94
C LYS A 57 -5.22 -15.48 5.73
N LEU A 58 -4.36 -14.48 5.92
CA LEU A 58 -3.21 -14.22 5.07
C LEU A 58 -2.16 -15.31 5.30
N ARG A 59 -1.59 -15.82 4.21
CA ARG A 59 -0.55 -16.84 4.28
C ARG A 59 0.80 -16.20 4.50
N THR A 60 1.42 -16.47 5.65
CA THR A 60 2.77 -15.99 5.99
C THR A 60 3.84 -17.07 5.80
N ASP A 61 3.43 -18.33 5.63
CA ASP A 61 4.27 -19.50 5.35
C ASP A 61 4.15 -19.96 3.88
N GLY A 62 3.70 -19.05 3.03
CA GLY A 62 3.45 -19.28 1.62
C GLY A 62 4.72 -19.45 0.79
N GLN A 63 4.53 -19.94 -0.43
CA GLN A 63 5.60 -19.93 -1.42
C GLN A 63 5.93 -18.49 -1.82
N TYR A 64 4.93 -17.62 -1.82
CA TYR A 64 5.06 -16.26 -2.32
C TYR A 64 4.98 -15.24 -1.19
N GLY A 65 5.82 -14.22 -1.28
CA GLY A 65 5.77 -13.06 -0.41
C GLY A 65 4.69 -12.07 -0.84
N SER A 66 4.35 -11.19 0.08
CA SER A 66 3.51 -10.02 -0.15
C SER A 66 4.39 -8.83 -0.53
N TYR A 67 4.03 -8.10 -1.57
CA TYR A 67 4.85 -7.02 -2.14
C TYR A 67 4.01 -5.80 -2.49
N ILE A 68 4.62 -4.62 -2.44
CA ILE A 68 4.20 -3.47 -3.24
C ILE A 68 5.10 -3.38 -4.48
N LEU A 69 4.51 -3.04 -5.62
CA LEU A 69 5.12 -3.18 -6.93
C LEU A 69 4.85 -1.95 -7.79
N LYS A 70 5.87 -1.48 -8.49
CA LYS A 70 5.75 -0.61 -9.65
C LYS A 70 6.09 -1.41 -10.89
N LEU A 71 5.18 -1.43 -11.85
CA LEU A 71 5.39 -2.07 -13.15
C LEU A 71 5.29 -1.01 -14.25
N ASN A 72 5.95 -1.25 -15.38
CA ASN A 72 5.67 -0.47 -16.59
C ASN A 72 4.42 -1.00 -17.31
N GLU A 73 4.06 -0.38 -18.43
CA GLU A 73 2.91 -0.75 -19.25
C GLU A 73 2.99 -2.17 -19.86
N LYS A 74 4.17 -2.81 -19.81
CA LYS A 74 4.39 -4.19 -20.25
C LYS A 74 4.32 -5.21 -19.11
N GLY A 75 4.15 -4.77 -17.87
CA GLY A 75 4.20 -5.62 -16.68
C GLY A 75 5.62 -5.96 -16.23
N GLU A 76 6.64 -5.29 -16.75
CA GLU A 76 8.03 -5.44 -16.29
C GLU A 76 8.18 -4.73 -14.94
N VAL A 77 8.86 -5.38 -14.00
CA VAL A 77 9.06 -4.85 -12.64
C VAL A 77 10.05 -3.69 -12.68
N LEU A 78 9.59 -2.48 -12.34
CA LEU A 78 10.42 -1.29 -12.20
C LEU A 78 11.00 -1.17 -10.80
N ASN A 79 10.19 -1.48 -9.78
CA ASN A 79 10.59 -1.47 -8.38
C ASN A 79 9.64 -2.34 -7.55
N TYR A 80 10.12 -2.86 -6.43
CA TYR A 80 9.33 -3.62 -5.48
C TYR A 80 9.83 -3.44 -4.05
N ARG A 81 8.93 -3.68 -3.09
CA ARG A 81 9.28 -3.85 -1.67
C ARG A 81 8.42 -4.95 -1.06
N GLN A 82 9.04 -5.86 -0.33
CA GLN A 82 8.33 -6.90 0.39
C GLN A 82 7.65 -6.31 1.64
N ALA A 83 6.38 -6.63 1.84
CA ALA A 83 5.64 -6.39 3.07
C ALA A 83 5.76 -7.61 4.00
N PRO A 84 5.76 -7.41 5.34
CA PRO A 84 5.96 -8.52 6.28
C PRO A 84 4.89 -9.61 6.25
N ILE A 85 3.62 -9.24 6.04
CA ILE A 85 2.47 -10.14 6.07
C ILE A 85 1.66 -10.01 4.79
N GLY A 86 1.06 -8.84 4.59
CA GLY A 86 0.20 -8.52 3.45
C GLY A 86 0.35 -7.05 3.09
N ALA A 87 0.17 -6.76 1.80
CA ALA A 87 0.09 -5.40 1.30
C ALA A 87 -1.23 -5.21 0.55
N ALA A 88 -1.86 -4.06 0.75
CA ALA A 88 -3.02 -3.63 0.00
C ALA A 88 -2.89 -2.14 -0.38
N ASP A 89 -3.70 -1.70 -1.34
CA ASP A 89 -3.91 -0.29 -1.67
C ASP A 89 -2.61 0.50 -1.94
N TYR A 90 -1.66 -0.09 -2.66
CA TYR A 90 -0.46 0.65 -3.09
C TYR A 90 -0.81 1.66 -4.17
N LYS A 91 -0.63 2.95 -3.88
CA LYS A 91 -1.01 4.04 -4.79
C LYS A 91 -0.11 5.26 -4.69
N MET A 92 -0.17 6.10 -5.71
CA MET A 92 0.39 7.46 -5.69
C MET A 92 -0.69 8.44 -5.22
N ASN A 93 -0.34 9.31 -4.29
CA ASN A 93 -1.23 10.35 -3.77
C ASN A 93 -1.08 11.65 -4.59
N PRO A 94 -2.07 12.58 -4.54
CA PRO A 94 -2.05 13.82 -5.32
C PRO A 94 -0.83 14.74 -5.08
N ASN A 95 -0.20 14.65 -3.91
CA ASN A 95 1.02 15.38 -3.57
C ASN A 95 2.32 14.70 -4.08
N GLY A 96 2.22 13.61 -4.82
CA GLY A 96 3.35 12.89 -5.42
C GLY A 96 4.06 11.89 -4.50
N VAL A 97 3.66 11.76 -3.23
CA VAL A 97 4.13 10.66 -2.36
C VAL A 97 3.29 9.41 -2.60
N TYR A 98 3.78 8.25 -2.16
CA TYR A 98 3.07 6.98 -2.30
C TYR A 98 2.59 6.51 -0.93
N SER A 99 1.61 5.61 -0.93
CA SER A 99 1.16 4.95 0.30
C SER A 99 0.72 3.52 0.04
N TYR A 100 0.75 2.68 1.07
CA TYR A 100 0.15 1.35 1.07
C TYR A 100 -0.31 0.93 2.46
N ALA A 101 -1.29 0.04 2.51
CA ALA A 101 -1.72 -0.62 3.73
C ALA A 101 -0.87 -1.86 3.99
N SER A 102 -0.18 -1.91 5.14
CA SER A 102 0.59 -3.08 5.57
C SER A 102 -0.17 -3.82 6.65
N CYS A 103 -0.50 -5.09 6.41
CA CYS A 103 -1.17 -5.92 7.40
C CYS A 103 -0.27 -6.14 8.62
N ILE A 104 -0.84 -6.03 9.82
CA ILE A 104 -0.11 -6.20 11.09
C ILE A 104 -0.35 -7.56 11.75
N ASN A 105 -1.38 -8.28 11.31
CA ASN A 105 -1.62 -9.67 11.67
C ASN A 105 -2.18 -10.43 10.45
N PRO A 106 -2.09 -11.77 10.45
CA PRO A 106 -2.58 -12.56 9.32
C PRO A 106 -4.08 -12.88 9.42
N GLU A 107 -4.77 -12.50 10.48
CA GLU A 107 -6.18 -12.86 10.68
C GLU A 107 -7.08 -11.99 9.81
N ILE A 108 -8.03 -12.63 9.13
CA ILE A 108 -9.05 -11.92 8.35
C ILE A 108 -10.38 -12.06 9.10
N SER A 109 -11.02 -10.91 9.35
CA SER A 109 -12.36 -10.88 9.92
C SER A 109 -13.31 -10.09 9.03
N VAL A 110 -13.99 -9.08 9.58
CA VAL A 110 -14.77 -8.10 8.81
C VAL A 110 -13.88 -7.19 7.96
N GLY A 111 -12.62 -7.06 8.36
CA GLY A 111 -11.57 -6.34 7.69
C GLY A 111 -10.21 -6.97 8.00
N ILE A 112 -9.15 -6.25 7.67
CA ILE A 112 -7.78 -6.62 8.01
C ILE A 112 -7.13 -5.45 8.71
N ASP A 113 -6.60 -5.70 9.90
CA ASP A 113 -5.87 -4.70 10.66
C ASP A 113 -4.58 -4.32 9.92
N VAL A 114 -4.41 -3.03 9.68
CA VAL A 114 -3.26 -2.49 8.97
C VAL A 114 -2.62 -1.32 9.69
N ILE A 115 -1.41 -0.99 9.25
CA ILE A 115 -0.81 0.34 9.36
C ILE A 115 -0.70 0.88 7.94
N HIS A 116 -1.16 2.11 7.72
CA HIS A 116 -0.95 2.80 6.45
C HIS A 116 0.43 3.44 6.46
N TYR A 117 1.30 3.03 5.54
CA TYR A 117 2.63 3.63 5.40
C TYR A 117 2.64 4.63 4.26
N ILE A 118 3.24 5.80 4.51
CA ILE A 118 3.64 6.74 3.47
C ILE A 118 5.06 6.38 3.05
N VAL A 119 5.31 6.29 1.75
CA VAL A 119 6.60 5.88 1.19
C VAL A 119 7.08 6.81 0.07
N ASP A 120 8.39 6.85 -0.13
CA ASP A 120 9.00 7.56 -1.26
C ASP A 120 8.86 6.78 -2.58
N SER A 121 9.42 7.32 -3.66
CA SER A 121 9.37 6.68 -4.99
C SER A 121 10.12 5.35 -5.08
N GLN A 122 11.02 5.08 -4.14
CA GLN A 122 11.77 3.84 -4.03
C GLN A 122 11.09 2.83 -3.09
N GLY A 123 10.00 3.23 -2.42
CA GLY A 123 9.29 2.40 -1.45
C GLY A 123 9.88 2.48 -0.04
N ASN A 124 10.80 3.41 0.26
CA ASN A 124 11.28 3.62 1.62
C ASN A 124 10.19 4.25 2.48
N ILE A 125 10.02 3.75 3.71
CA ILE A 125 9.03 4.28 4.65
C ILE A 125 9.44 5.68 5.10
N LEU A 126 8.51 6.62 4.94
CA LEU A 126 8.64 8.00 5.38
C LEU A 126 7.84 8.26 6.66
N ASP A 127 6.63 7.69 6.74
CA ASP A 127 5.76 7.82 7.89
C ASP A 127 4.79 6.63 8.01
N SER A 128 4.15 6.50 9.18
CA SER A 128 3.07 5.55 9.45
C SER A 128 1.86 6.25 10.06
N ILE A 129 0.67 5.89 9.58
CA ILE A 129 -0.61 6.44 9.99
C ILE A 129 -1.48 5.31 10.55
N GLN A 130 -2.13 5.60 11.68
CA GLN A 130 -3.02 4.69 12.41
C GLN A 130 -4.23 5.49 12.91
N CYS A 131 -5.36 4.83 13.08
CA CYS A 131 -6.53 5.42 13.73
C CYS A 131 -6.22 5.81 15.19
N GLY A 132 -6.86 6.87 15.66
CA GLY A 132 -6.82 7.29 17.07
C GLY A 132 -7.94 6.66 17.90
N ASN A 133 -8.05 7.09 19.16
CA ASN A 133 -9.10 6.67 20.10
C ASN A 133 -9.17 5.15 20.36
N GLY A 134 -8.08 4.42 20.14
CA GLY A 134 -7.99 2.98 20.38
C GLY A 134 -8.50 2.09 19.24
N TYR A 135 -8.88 2.68 18.10
CA TYR A 135 -9.23 1.92 16.91
C TYR A 135 -7.99 1.49 16.12
N ILE A 136 -8.11 0.38 15.39
CA ILE A 136 -7.09 -0.10 14.46
C ILE A 136 -7.61 0.15 13.05
N ALA A 137 -6.77 0.74 12.22
CA ALA A 137 -7.08 1.04 10.85
C ALA A 137 -7.26 -0.23 10.04
N ASP A 138 -8.10 -0.10 9.03
CA ASP A 138 -8.34 -1.12 8.04
C ASP A 138 -7.88 -0.63 6.65
N PHE A 139 -7.72 -1.54 5.70
CA PHE A 139 -7.14 -1.25 4.39
C PHE A 139 -8.12 -0.64 3.39
N HIS A 140 -9.42 -0.59 3.69
CA HIS A 140 -10.42 -0.18 2.69
C HIS A 140 -10.35 1.31 2.32
N GLU A 141 -9.83 2.18 3.19
CA GLU A 141 -9.67 3.61 2.88
C GLU A 141 -8.49 4.26 3.61
N PHE A 142 -7.72 5.01 2.83
CA PHE A 142 -6.69 5.94 3.28
C PHE A 142 -6.48 7.03 2.25
N GLN A 143 -6.62 8.29 2.65
CA GLN A 143 -6.34 9.44 1.79
C GLN A 143 -5.52 10.49 2.52
N ILE A 144 -4.55 11.06 1.81
CA ILE A 144 -3.88 12.29 2.22
C ILE A 144 -4.69 13.46 1.65
N LEU A 145 -5.28 14.25 2.54
CA LEU A 145 -6.15 15.37 2.17
C LEU A 145 -5.33 16.62 1.79
N PRO A 146 -5.88 17.53 0.96
CA PRO A 146 -5.16 18.74 0.51
C PRO A 146 -4.69 19.68 1.64
N ASN A 147 -5.34 19.63 2.81
CA ASN A 147 -4.98 20.38 4.02
C ASN A 147 -3.85 19.71 4.83
N GLY A 148 -3.30 18.58 4.37
CA GLY A 148 -2.27 17.82 5.08
C GLY A 148 -2.82 16.87 6.16
N HIS A 149 -4.14 16.71 6.23
CA HIS A 149 -4.79 15.74 7.10
C HIS A 149 -4.84 14.35 6.46
N TYR A 150 -5.27 13.37 7.25
CA TYR A 150 -5.46 12.00 6.80
C TYR A 150 -6.91 11.58 7.01
N PHE A 151 -7.53 11.00 5.98
CA PHE A 151 -8.81 10.32 6.10
C PHE A 151 -8.56 8.81 6.13
N ILE A 152 -9.09 8.13 7.15
CA ILE A 152 -8.77 6.74 7.44
C ILE A 152 -9.99 5.99 7.97
N ASN A 153 -10.11 4.70 7.64
CA ASN A 153 -11.19 3.86 8.14
C ASN A 153 -10.75 2.84 9.19
N ALA A 154 -11.73 2.42 10.01
CA ALA A 154 -11.64 1.31 10.94
C ALA A 154 -12.99 0.59 11.04
N TRP A 155 -12.98 -0.54 11.76
CA TRP A 155 -14.18 -1.28 12.11
C TRP A 155 -14.42 -1.28 13.62
N GLU A 156 -15.68 -1.34 14.02
CA GLU A 156 -16.09 -1.65 15.38
C GLU A 156 -17.05 -2.85 15.40
N SER A 157 -17.05 -3.57 16.52
CA SER A 157 -17.93 -4.71 16.76
C SER A 157 -18.63 -4.50 18.10
N VAL A 158 -19.93 -4.30 18.07
CA VAL A 158 -20.76 -4.07 19.27
C VAL A 158 -21.77 -5.21 19.41
N MET A 159 -21.99 -5.69 20.63
CA MET A 159 -23.08 -6.61 20.92
C MET A 159 -24.35 -5.81 21.22
N MET A 160 -25.42 -6.05 20.48
CA MET A 160 -26.70 -5.34 20.61
C MET A 160 -27.86 -6.31 20.82
N ASP A 161 -28.81 -5.91 21.66
CA ASP A 161 -30.10 -6.59 21.76
C ASP A 161 -31.01 -6.11 20.62
N LEU A 162 -31.22 -6.99 19.65
CA LEU A 162 -32.07 -6.75 18.49
C LEU A 162 -33.36 -7.59 18.55
N SER A 163 -33.63 -8.22 19.68
CA SER A 163 -34.76 -9.16 19.84
C SER A 163 -36.11 -8.45 19.70
N GLU A 164 -36.28 -7.29 20.33
CA GLU A 164 -37.55 -6.56 20.29
C GLU A 164 -37.88 -6.02 18.89
N LYS A 165 -36.90 -5.44 18.19
CA LYS A 165 -37.12 -4.76 16.91
C LYS A 165 -37.16 -5.72 15.72
N TYR A 166 -36.39 -6.81 15.76
CA TYR A 166 -36.17 -7.69 14.60
C TYR A 166 -36.42 -9.17 14.90
N ASN A 167 -36.90 -9.53 16.10
CA ASN A 167 -37.01 -10.92 16.56
C ASN A 167 -35.68 -11.69 16.40
N ALA A 168 -34.56 -10.99 16.62
CA ALA A 168 -33.21 -11.51 16.47
C ALA A 168 -32.63 -12.01 17.81
N ASN A 169 -31.39 -12.49 17.78
CA ASN A 169 -30.67 -12.85 19.01
C ASN A 169 -30.48 -11.60 19.90
N PRO A 170 -30.79 -11.66 21.22
CA PRO A 170 -30.57 -10.54 22.15
C PRO A 170 -29.08 -10.22 22.40
N SER A 171 -28.18 -11.00 21.81
CA SER A 171 -26.74 -10.79 21.77
C SER A 171 -26.26 -10.90 20.32
N SER A 172 -26.78 -10.03 19.46
CA SER A 172 -26.36 -9.95 18.06
C SER A 172 -25.06 -9.17 17.94
N ARG A 173 -24.05 -9.72 17.26
CA ARG A 173 -22.85 -8.97 16.90
C ARG A 173 -23.16 -8.06 15.71
N VAL A 174 -23.07 -6.75 15.91
CA VAL A 174 -23.27 -5.72 14.89
C VAL A 174 -21.93 -5.07 14.57
N ILE A 175 -21.61 -4.98 13.29
CA ILE A 175 -20.37 -4.41 12.79
C ILE A 175 -20.64 -3.01 12.27
N GLY A 176 -19.89 -2.04 12.78
CA GLY A 176 -19.95 -0.65 12.37
C GLY A 176 -18.68 -0.25 11.64
N THR A 177 -18.80 0.66 10.67
CA THR A 177 -17.64 1.33 10.09
C THR A 177 -17.40 2.65 10.80
N ILE A 178 -16.12 2.99 10.94
CA ILE A 178 -15.66 4.22 11.55
C ILE A 178 -14.77 4.93 10.55
N TYR A 179 -15.00 6.23 10.39
CA TYR A 179 -14.12 7.10 9.65
C TYR A 179 -13.56 8.17 10.57
N GLN A 180 -12.27 8.40 10.46
CA GLN A 180 -11.58 9.48 11.16
C GLN A 180 -10.91 10.42 10.17
N GLU A 181 -10.96 11.71 10.49
CA GLU A 181 -10.01 12.68 9.96
C GLU A 181 -8.96 12.96 11.05
N LEU A 182 -7.70 12.80 10.70
CA LEU A 182 -6.56 13.06 11.57
C LEU A 182 -5.84 14.32 11.08
N ASP A 183 -5.48 15.23 11.99
CA ASP A 183 -4.62 16.35 11.66
C ASP A 183 -3.19 15.91 11.30
N ALA A 184 -2.34 16.84 10.89
CA ALA A 184 -0.95 16.55 10.54
C ALA A 184 -0.11 16.01 11.72
N GLN A 185 -0.57 16.21 12.97
CA GLN A 185 0.03 15.67 14.19
C GLN A 185 -0.61 14.32 14.60
N LYS A 186 -1.52 13.79 13.78
CA LYS A 186 -2.24 12.51 13.96
C LYS A 186 -3.26 12.54 15.11
N ASN A 187 -3.74 13.73 15.50
CA ASN A 187 -4.86 13.85 16.41
C ASN A 187 -6.18 13.69 15.66
N VAL A 188 -7.14 12.97 16.26
CA VAL A 188 -8.49 12.84 15.70
C VAL A 188 -9.22 14.17 15.81
N VAL A 189 -9.55 14.78 14.67
CA VAL A 189 -10.32 16.04 14.61
C VAL A 189 -11.78 15.80 14.27
N ILE A 190 -12.08 14.73 13.52
CA ILE A 190 -13.42 14.26 13.23
C ILE A 190 -13.44 12.74 13.42
N GLN A 191 -14.50 12.23 14.03
CA GLN A 191 -14.82 10.81 14.06
C GLN A 191 -16.30 10.64 13.74
N TRP A 192 -16.60 9.84 12.73
CA TRP A 192 -17.95 9.41 12.40
C TRP A 192 -18.07 7.90 12.59
N ARG A 193 -19.17 7.47 13.19
CA ARG A 193 -19.47 6.05 13.44
C ARG A 193 -20.82 5.72 12.84
N SER A 194 -20.90 4.61 12.12
CA SER A 194 -22.15 4.20 11.48
C SER A 194 -23.23 3.77 12.47
N LEU A 195 -22.86 3.43 13.70
CA LEU A 195 -23.77 2.92 14.73
C LEU A 195 -24.29 3.99 15.70
N ASP A 196 -23.89 5.25 15.54
CA ASP A 196 -24.38 6.38 16.37
C ASP A 196 -25.75 6.93 15.89
N GLN A 197 -26.39 6.27 14.92
CA GLN A 197 -27.63 6.73 14.25
C GLN A 197 -28.91 6.12 14.82
#